data_AF-A0A1D8RT29-F1
#
_entry.id   AF-A0A1D8RT29-F1
#
_cell.length_a   1.000
_cell.length_b   1.000
_cell.length_c   1.000
_cell.angle_alpha   90.00
_cell.angle_beta   90.00
_cell.angle_gamma   90.00
#
_symmetry.space_group_name_H-M   'P 1'
#
loop_
_entity.id
_entity.type
_entity.pdbx_description
1 polymer ?
#
loop_
_entity_poly.entity_id
_entity_poly.type
_entity_poly.pdbx_seq_one_letter_code
_entity_poly.pdbx_strand_id
1 'polypeptide(L)'
;MAYNFSDVTTVDHMTHIGNLEGILANGLLAHNNPHKKVDISNQEVNARRSALEPIYKKSMHDYVPFYFNPKNAMLYRNQCHFKKGGIVVLGFNKNIIATPGAVYTNGNASRKDTCFSNDKKFLEQINWDYVFSPRWNYQGNSYEAIKTAMMSELLVHGKVSIDKLEIIFCETEQTKQYIINNLKVDGIRVEVCSHMFF
;
A
#
# COMPACT_ATOMS: atom_id res chain seq x y z
N MET A 1 20.71 -11.97 6.98
CA MET A 1 20.18 -12.61 5.76
C MET A 1 19.60 -11.48 4.93
N ALA A 2 19.95 -11.36 3.65
CA ALA A 2 19.41 -10.28 2.81
C ALA A 2 17.93 -10.56 2.54
N TYR A 3 17.09 -9.53 2.65
CA TYR A 3 15.66 -9.67 2.32
C TYR A 3 15.51 -9.98 0.83
N ASN A 4 14.41 -10.65 0.48
CA ASN A 4 13.99 -10.90 -0.89
C ASN A 4 12.46 -10.96 -0.99
N PHE A 5 11.93 -11.04 -2.20
CA PHE A 5 10.47 -11.07 -2.40
C PHE A 5 9.77 -12.25 -1.69
N SER A 6 10.45 -13.39 -1.48
CA SER A 6 9.83 -14.53 -0.79
C SER A 6 9.51 -14.25 0.68
N ASP A 7 10.20 -13.28 1.30
CA ASP A 7 9.96 -12.80 2.66
C ASP A 7 8.69 -11.93 2.77
N VAL A 8 8.19 -11.42 1.65
CA VAL A 8 6.89 -10.72 1.59
C VAL A 8 5.79 -11.73 1.89
N THR A 9 4.96 -11.45 2.89
CA THR A 9 3.82 -12.28 3.29
C THR A 9 2.52 -11.75 2.68
N THR A 10 2.29 -10.45 2.82
CA THR A 10 1.17 -9.72 2.23
C THR A 10 1.67 -8.58 1.35
N VAL A 11 0.83 -8.13 0.43
CA VAL A 11 0.98 -6.84 -0.24
C VAL A 11 -0.10 -5.92 0.25
N ASP A 12 0.28 -4.68 0.56
CA ASP A 12 -0.46 -3.92 1.55
C ASP A 12 -1.08 -2.66 0.97
N HIS A 13 -2.33 -2.37 1.31
CA HIS A 13 -2.99 -1.11 0.95
C HIS A 13 -3.34 -0.32 2.20
N MET A 14 -2.76 0.87 2.38
CA MET A 14 -3.15 1.78 3.46
C MET A 14 -4.43 2.51 3.10
N THR A 15 -5.34 2.67 4.06
CA THR A 15 -6.59 3.41 3.90
C THR A 15 -7.03 4.03 5.23
N HIS A 16 -8.04 4.91 5.20
CA HIS A 16 -8.68 5.38 6.42
C HIS A 16 -9.72 4.36 6.90
N ILE A 17 -9.87 4.20 8.21
CA ILE A 17 -10.83 3.27 8.83
C ILE A 17 -12.27 3.49 8.33
N GLY A 18 -12.65 4.75 8.09
CA GLY A 18 -13.96 5.11 7.55
C GLY A 18 -14.25 4.59 6.14
N ASN A 19 -13.25 4.12 5.39
CA ASN A 19 -13.43 3.51 4.08
C ASN A 19 -13.70 2.00 4.15
N LEU A 20 -13.47 1.35 5.30
CA LEU A 20 -13.51 -0.10 5.41
C LEU A 20 -14.86 -0.69 5.02
N GLU A 21 -15.96 -0.09 5.47
CA GLU A 21 -17.31 -0.57 5.11
C GLU A 21 -17.51 -0.60 3.58
N GLY A 22 -17.11 0.46 2.88
CA GLY A 22 -17.20 0.54 1.43
C GLY A 22 -16.31 -0.48 0.72
N ILE A 23 -15.09 -0.68 1.23
CA ILE A 23 -14.13 -1.66 0.69
C ILE A 23 -14.62 -3.08 0.92
N LEU A 24 -15.13 -3.41 2.10
CA LEU A 24 -15.65 -4.73 2.44
C LEU A 24 -16.88 -5.08 1.58
N ALA A 25 -17.74 -4.10 1.28
CA ALA A 25 -18.92 -4.31 0.45
C ALA A 25 -18.61 -4.38 -1.06
N ASN A 26 -17.65 -3.60 -1.55
CA ASN A 26 -17.45 -3.39 -3.00
C ASN A 26 -16.12 -3.94 -3.52
N GLY A 27 -15.27 -4.49 -2.66
CA GLY A 27 -13.86 -4.77 -2.96
C GLY A 27 -13.01 -3.50 -2.97
N LEU A 28 -11.71 -3.67 -3.20
CA LEU A 28 -10.78 -2.57 -3.25
C LEU A 28 -10.72 -2.01 -4.68
N LEU A 29 -11.13 -0.75 -4.84
CA LEU A 29 -11.27 -0.07 -6.13
C LEU A 29 -10.19 0.99 -6.32
N ALA A 30 -9.88 1.28 -7.59
CA ALA A 30 -8.96 2.33 -7.98
C ALA A 30 -9.42 3.75 -7.54
N HIS A 31 -8.57 4.75 -7.72
CA HIS A 31 -8.63 6.02 -6.98
C HIS A 31 -9.95 6.80 -7.10
N ASN A 32 -10.57 6.81 -8.28
CA ASN A 32 -11.75 7.61 -8.62
C ASN A 32 -13.09 6.90 -8.31
N ASN A 33 -13.11 6.00 -7.34
CA ASN A 33 -14.33 5.26 -7.00
C ASN A 33 -15.29 6.08 -6.11
N PRO A 34 -16.62 5.92 -6.27
CA PRO A 34 -17.62 6.68 -5.52
C PRO A 34 -17.83 6.19 -4.08
N HIS A 35 -17.22 5.06 -3.69
CA HIS A 35 -17.41 4.44 -2.38
C HIS A 35 -16.39 4.90 -1.33
N LYS A 36 -15.37 5.67 -1.75
CA LYS A 36 -14.36 6.27 -0.88
C LYS A 36 -14.98 7.41 -0.08
N LYS A 37 -15.08 7.24 1.25
CA LYS A 37 -15.62 8.24 2.18
C LYS A 37 -14.56 9.26 2.62
N VAL A 38 -13.31 8.82 2.79
CA VAL A 38 -12.20 9.65 3.27
C VAL A 38 -11.01 9.50 2.32
N ASP A 39 -10.56 10.61 1.73
CA ASP A 39 -9.36 10.63 0.91
C ASP A 39 -8.11 10.81 1.76
N ILE A 40 -7.18 9.85 1.66
CA ILE A 40 -5.86 9.90 2.32
C ILE A 40 -4.74 10.26 1.34
N SER A 41 -5.07 10.61 0.10
CA SER A 41 -4.09 10.88 -0.93
C SER A 41 -3.28 12.15 -0.62
N ASN A 42 -1.99 12.11 -0.94
CA ASN A 42 -1.20 13.32 -1.04
C ASN A 42 -1.53 13.98 -2.38
N GLN A 43 -2.21 15.12 -2.36
CA GLN A 43 -2.73 15.79 -3.57
C GLN A 43 -1.63 16.10 -4.61
N GLU A 44 -0.41 16.46 -4.18
CA GLU A 44 0.71 16.72 -5.11
C GLU A 44 1.27 15.44 -5.75
N VAL A 45 1.28 14.34 -4.99
CA VAL A 45 1.65 13.01 -5.52
C VAL A 45 0.54 12.52 -6.45
N ASN A 46 -0.72 12.68 -6.04
CA ASN A 46 -1.90 12.25 -6.78
C ASN A 46 -2.05 13.01 -8.10
N ALA A 47 -1.79 14.32 -8.14
CA ALA A 47 -1.81 15.10 -9.38
C ALA A 47 -0.84 14.55 -10.43
N ARG A 48 0.32 14.03 -10.00
CA ARG A 48 1.31 13.38 -10.88
C ARG A 48 0.86 12.01 -11.38
N ARG A 49 -0.14 11.38 -10.74
CA ARG A 49 -0.75 10.11 -11.19
C ARG A 49 -1.71 10.26 -12.37
N SER A 50 -1.91 11.48 -12.87
CA SER A 50 -2.57 11.71 -14.16
C SER A 50 -1.76 11.19 -15.35
N ALA A 51 -0.45 11.00 -15.20
CA ALA A 51 0.39 10.43 -16.24
C ALA A 51 0.09 8.95 -16.53
N LEU A 52 0.38 8.52 -17.75
CA LEU A 52 0.25 7.14 -18.18
C LEU A 52 1.48 6.34 -17.74
N GLU A 53 1.28 5.15 -17.17
CA GLU A 53 2.39 4.24 -16.89
C GLU A 53 3.01 3.67 -18.18
N PRO A 54 4.31 3.35 -18.21
CA PRO A 54 5.01 3.08 -19.46
C PRO A 54 4.75 1.69 -20.06
N ILE A 55 4.19 0.73 -19.30
CA ILE A 55 4.03 -0.67 -19.69
C ILE A 55 2.78 -0.89 -20.53
N TYR A 56 1.60 -0.50 -20.03
CA TYR A 56 0.31 -0.67 -20.72
C TYR A 56 -0.31 0.65 -21.20
N LYS A 57 0.36 1.78 -20.97
CA LYS A 57 -0.11 3.14 -21.34
C LYS A 57 -1.47 3.49 -20.74
N LYS A 58 -1.74 3.01 -19.53
CA LYS A 58 -2.99 3.30 -18.79
C LYS A 58 -2.78 4.38 -17.74
N SER A 59 -3.85 5.06 -17.33
CA SER A 59 -3.76 6.06 -16.27
C SER A 59 -3.39 5.39 -14.95
N MET A 60 -2.46 5.98 -14.19
CA MET A 60 -2.14 5.46 -12.85
C MET A 60 -3.34 5.54 -11.89
N HIS A 61 -4.33 6.39 -12.15
CA HIS A 61 -5.57 6.46 -11.36
C HIS A 61 -6.49 5.25 -11.56
N ASP A 62 -6.30 4.47 -12.63
CA ASP A 62 -7.05 3.24 -12.91
C ASP A 62 -6.46 2.03 -12.18
N TYR A 63 -5.34 2.19 -11.46
CA TYR A 63 -4.72 1.14 -10.67
C TYR A 63 -5.02 1.30 -9.18
N VAL A 64 -5.17 0.16 -8.52
CA VAL A 64 -5.10 0.02 -7.07
C VAL A 64 -3.63 -0.13 -6.68
N PRO A 65 -3.07 0.82 -5.88
CA PRO A 65 -1.69 0.72 -5.41
C PRO A 65 -1.60 -0.17 -4.17
N PHE A 66 -0.65 -1.09 -4.18
CA PHE A 66 -0.20 -1.86 -3.03
C PHE A 66 1.27 -1.54 -2.75
N TYR A 67 1.63 -1.47 -1.48
CA TYR A 67 3.00 -1.32 -1.03
C TYR A 67 3.56 -2.68 -0.66
N PHE A 68 4.84 -2.92 -0.99
CA PHE A 68 5.56 -4.06 -0.43
C PHE A 68 5.98 -3.82 1.03
N ASN A 69 6.19 -2.56 1.40
CA ASN A 69 6.37 -2.13 2.78
C ASN A 69 5.40 -0.98 3.08
N PRO A 70 4.34 -1.19 3.89
CA PRO A 70 3.41 -0.13 4.26
C PRO A 70 4.06 0.89 5.20
N LYS A 71 5.11 0.51 5.95
CA LYS A 71 5.86 1.41 6.85
C LYS A 71 6.81 2.31 6.06
N ASN A 72 6.25 3.31 5.39
CA ASN A 72 6.97 4.21 4.51
C ASN A 72 6.58 5.68 4.71
N ALA A 73 7.14 6.57 3.91
CA ALA A 73 6.90 8.01 4.02
C ALA A 73 5.42 8.42 3.82
N MET A 74 4.64 7.66 3.04
CA MET A 74 3.20 7.91 2.86
C MET A 74 2.41 7.55 4.12
N LEU A 75 2.74 6.44 4.79
CA LEU A 75 2.10 6.09 6.06
C LEU A 75 2.42 7.13 7.15
N TYR A 76 3.69 7.51 7.28
CA TYR A 76 4.11 8.54 8.25
C TYR A 76 3.34 9.85 8.04
N ARG A 77 3.29 10.34 6.80
CA ARG A 77 2.51 11.54 6.44
C ARG A 77 1.05 11.41 6.88
N ASN A 78 0.42 10.28 6.56
CA ASN A 78 -0.99 10.06 6.85
C ASN A 78 -1.25 9.93 8.36
N GLN A 79 -0.36 9.30 9.13
CA GLN A 79 -0.45 9.30 10.60
C GLN A 79 -0.27 10.70 11.21
N CYS A 80 0.55 11.57 10.63
CA CYS A 80 0.64 12.96 11.09
C CYS A 80 -0.61 13.78 10.77
N HIS A 81 -1.34 13.42 9.70
CA HIS A 81 -2.53 14.16 9.25
C HIS A 81 -3.82 13.70 9.93
N PHE A 82 -3.96 12.40 10.16
CA PHE A 82 -5.15 11.81 10.77
C PHE A 82 -4.93 11.53 12.27
N LYS A 83 -6.03 11.43 13.03
CA LYS A 83 -5.94 11.05 14.43
C LYS A 83 -5.36 9.63 14.56
N LYS A 84 -4.67 9.38 15.68
CA LYS A 84 -4.14 8.05 16.04
C LYS A 84 -5.21 6.96 15.87
N GLY A 85 -4.86 5.86 15.21
CA GLY A 85 -5.80 4.78 14.89
C GLY A 85 -6.79 5.05 13.75
N GLY A 86 -6.71 6.20 13.07
CA GLY A 86 -7.53 6.51 11.90
C GLY A 86 -7.06 5.84 10.60
N ILE A 87 -5.77 5.50 10.51
CA ILE A 87 -5.19 4.76 9.39
C ILE A 87 -5.11 3.27 9.73
N VAL A 88 -5.49 2.45 8.76
CA VAL A 88 -5.37 0.98 8.79
C VAL A 88 -4.65 0.50 7.55
N VAL A 89 -4.04 -0.67 7.62
CA VAL A 89 -3.35 -1.31 6.51
C VAL A 89 -4.03 -2.63 6.18
N LEU A 90 -4.43 -2.79 4.93
CA LEU A 90 -5.08 -3.99 4.41
C LEU A 90 -4.03 -4.92 3.81
N GLY A 91 -3.81 -6.07 4.43
CA GLY A 91 -2.88 -7.09 3.95
C GLY A 91 -3.59 -8.08 3.03
N PHE A 92 -3.28 -7.99 1.74
CA PHE A 92 -3.81 -8.89 0.73
C PHE A 92 -2.83 -10.04 0.46
N ASN A 93 -3.38 -11.19 0.09
CA ASN A 93 -2.61 -12.36 -0.32
C ASN A 93 -1.61 -11.98 -1.42
N LYS A 94 -0.31 -12.25 -1.20
CA LYS A 94 0.74 -11.85 -2.15
C LYS A 94 0.59 -12.40 -3.57
N ASN A 95 -0.19 -13.46 -3.77
CA ASN A 95 -0.44 -14.03 -5.09
C ASN A 95 -1.18 -13.07 -6.03
N ILE A 96 -1.77 -11.97 -5.53
CA ILE A 96 -2.33 -10.92 -6.41
C ILE A 96 -1.27 -10.31 -7.33
N ILE A 97 0.02 -10.47 -7.03
CA ILE A 97 1.13 -10.07 -7.90
C ILE A 97 1.08 -10.76 -9.27
N ALA A 98 0.42 -11.92 -9.37
CA ALA A 98 0.24 -12.68 -10.60
C ALA A 98 -1.01 -12.26 -11.40
N THR A 99 -1.74 -11.24 -10.96
CA THR A 99 -2.93 -10.75 -11.67
C THR A 99 -2.55 -10.27 -13.08
N PRO A 100 -3.27 -10.69 -14.13
CA PRO A 100 -3.02 -10.19 -15.47
C PRO A 100 -3.07 -8.66 -15.52
N GLY A 101 -2.03 -8.04 -16.10
CA GLY A 101 -1.90 -6.59 -16.15
C GLY A 101 -1.33 -5.95 -14.87
N ALA A 102 -0.81 -6.73 -13.92
CA ALA A 102 -0.04 -6.20 -12.80
C ALA A 102 1.24 -5.48 -13.28
N VAL A 103 1.59 -4.41 -12.58
CA VAL A 103 2.82 -3.63 -12.80
C VAL A 103 3.56 -3.48 -11.47
N TYR A 104 4.87 -3.66 -11.49
CA TYR A 104 5.77 -3.55 -10.36
C TYR A 104 6.61 -2.28 -10.49
N THR A 105 6.90 -1.62 -9.38
CA THR A 105 7.77 -0.45 -9.33
C THR A 105 8.81 -0.56 -8.23
N ASN A 106 10.00 0.02 -8.45
CA ASN A 106 11.08 0.11 -7.44
C ASN A 106 10.99 1.36 -6.55
N GLY A 107 9.85 2.05 -6.62
CA GLY A 107 9.55 3.24 -5.83
C GLY A 107 8.14 3.75 -6.14
N ASN A 108 7.80 4.91 -5.60
CA ASN A 108 6.47 5.49 -5.83
C ASN A 108 6.28 5.78 -7.33
N ALA A 109 5.21 5.27 -7.93
CA ALA A 109 4.90 5.39 -9.36
C ALA A 109 4.82 6.84 -9.87
N SER A 110 4.63 7.81 -8.97
CA SER A 110 4.53 9.24 -9.31
C SER A 110 5.89 9.96 -9.32
N ARG A 111 7.00 9.26 -9.02
CA ARG A 111 8.37 9.82 -9.15
C ARG A 111 8.90 9.59 -10.57
N LYS A 112 9.75 10.53 -11.03
CA LYS A 112 10.34 10.50 -12.38
C LYS A 112 11.41 9.41 -12.56
N ASP A 113 12.07 9.03 -11.48
CA ASP A 113 13.17 8.05 -11.43
C ASP A 113 12.68 6.62 -11.14
N THR A 114 11.36 6.41 -11.05
CA THR A 114 10.78 5.09 -10.80
C THR A 114 10.81 4.24 -12.06
N CYS A 115 11.39 3.04 -11.95
CA CYS A 115 11.33 2.01 -12.97
C CYS A 115 10.03 1.21 -12.82
N PHE A 116 9.46 0.81 -13.96
CA PHE A 116 8.25 0.00 -14.05
C PHE A 116 8.56 -1.30 -14.78
N SER A 117 7.88 -2.38 -14.42
CA SER A 117 7.97 -3.66 -15.12
C SER A 117 6.69 -4.48 -14.93
N ASN A 118 6.36 -5.36 -15.87
CA ASN A 118 5.38 -6.44 -15.70
C ASN A 118 6.04 -7.84 -15.65
N ASP A 119 7.38 -7.91 -15.70
CA ASP A 119 8.13 -9.15 -15.55
C ASP A 119 8.48 -9.36 -14.07
N LYS A 120 8.10 -10.53 -13.52
CA LYS A 120 8.40 -10.90 -12.13
C LYS A 120 9.90 -10.96 -11.84
N LYS A 121 10.75 -11.18 -12.85
CA LYS A 121 12.22 -11.10 -12.70
C LYS A 121 12.69 -9.71 -12.22
N PHE A 122 11.89 -8.67 -12.44
CA PHE A 122 12.17 -7.34 -11.89
C PHE A 122 12.21 -7.32 -10.35
N LEU A 123 11.47 -8.21 -9.68
CA LEU A 123 11.48 -8.34 -8.23
C LEU A 123 12.85 -8.79 -7.71
N GLU A 124 13.65 -9.48 -8.51
CA GLU A 124 15.02 -9.86 -8.18
C GLU A 124 16.00 -8.67 -8.24
N GLN A 125 15.61 -7.57 -8.90
CA GLN A 125 16.41 -6.35 -9.05
C GLN A 125 16.10 -5.31 -7.96
N ILE A 126 15.00 -5.47 -7.23
CA ILE A 126 14.62 -4.58 -6.13
C ILE A 126 15.58 -4.81 -4.95
N ASN A 127 16.14 -3.73 -4.41
CA ASN A 127 16.92 -3.80 -3.17
C ASN A 127 15.96 -3.94 -1.97
N TRP A 128 15.65 -5.18 -1.60
CA TRP A 128 14.70 -5.49 -0.53
C TRP A 128 15.19 -5.08 0.87
N ASP A 129 16.51 -5.04 1.10
CA ASP A 129 17.06 -4.50 2.35
C ASP A 129 16.73 -3.01 2.50
N TYR A 130 16.69 -2.26 1.39
CA TYR A 130 16.22 -0.87 1.41
C TYR A 130 14.70 -0.79 1.52
N VAL A 131 13.95 -1.66 0.84
CA VAL A 131 12.47 -1.71 0.96
C VAL A 131 12.04 -1.90 2.41
N PHE A 132 12.67 -2.83 3.13
CA PHE A 132 12.36 -3.15 4.53
C PHE A 132 13.26 -2.44 5.55
N SER A 133 13.96 -1.38 5.13
CA SER A 133 14.73 -0.56 6.06
C SER A 133 13.81 0.00 7.16
N PRO A 134 14.24 0.03 8.43
CA PRO A 134 13.41 0.53 9.53
C PRO A 134 13.13 2.04 9.44
N ARG A 135 13.94 2.79 8.68
CA ARG A 135 13.83 4.23 8.47
C ARG A 135 14.59 4.67 7.23
N TRP A 136 14.18 5.80 6.65
CA TRP A 136 14.87 6.47 5.54
C TRP A 136 15.64 7.72 5.97
N ASN A 137 15.69 8.02 7.27
CA ASN A 137 16.38 9.19 7.80
C ASN A 137 17.22 8.84 9.04
N TYR A 138 18.32 9.56 9.26
CA TYR A 138 19.17 9.43 10.43
C TYR A 138 19.96 10.72 10.67
N GLN A 139 19.99 11.20 11.92
CA GLN A 139 20.76 12.39 12.33
C GLN A 139 20.56 13.61 11.39
N GLY A 140 19.30 13.87 10.99
CA GLY A 140 18.95 14.99 10.11
C GLY A 140 19.18 14.74 8.61
N ASN A 141 19.80 13.62 8.21
CA ASN A 141 20.00 13.25 6.81
C ASN A 141 18.84 12.37 6.31
N SER A 142 18.33 12.66 5.11
CA SER A 142 17.40 11.81 4.37
C SER A 142 18.17 10.96 3.36
N TYR A 143 18.01 9.64 3.43
CA TYR A 143 18.57 8.70 2.47
C TYR A 143 17.54 8.43 1.37
N GLU A 144 17.59 9.23 0.30
CA GLU A 144 16.56 9.21 -0.75
C GLU A 144 16.46 7.87 -1.49
N ALA A 145 17.55 7.12 -1.64
CA ALA A 145 17.52 5.77 -2.23
C ALA A 145 16.69 4.81 -1.37
N ILE A 146 16.88 4.83 -0.05
CA ILE A 146 16.12 4.02 0.90
C ILE A 146 14.66 4.48 0.91
N LYS A 147 14.41 5.79 1.03
CA LYS A 147 13.06 6.37 1.00
C LYS A 147 12.28 5.93 -0.23
N THR A 148 12.94 5.95 -1.40
CA THR A 148 12.33 5.54 -2.68
C THR A 148 12.00 4.07 -2.68
N ALA A 149 12.97 3.21 -2.33
CA ALA A 149 12.76 1.76 -2.26
C ALA A 149 11.64 1.37 -1.28
N MET A 150 11.55 2.01 -0.10
CA MET A 150 10.46 1.77 0.86
C MET A 150 9.07 2.09 0.31
N MET A 151 8.97 2.88 -0.77
CA MET A 151 7.73 3.20 -1.46
C MET A 151 7.54 2.39 -2.75
N SER A 152 8.24 1.27 -2.93
CA SER A 152 8.02 0.33 -4.04
C SER A 152 6.59 -0.20 -4.05
N GLU A 153 5.97 -0.27 -5.22
CA GLU A 153 4.54 -0.58 -5.37
C GLU A 153 4.31 -1.79 -6.27
N LEU A 154 3.19 -2.47 -6.00
CA LEU A 154 2.47 -3.30 -6.94
C LEU A 154 1.20 -2.55 -7.35
N LEU A 155 1.00 -2.38 -8.65
CA LEU A 155 -0.18 -1.73 -9.22
C LEU A 155 -1.06 -2.79 -9.87
N VAL A 156 -2.31 -2.92 -9.41
CA VAL A 156 -3.30 -3.83 -10.00
C VAL A 156 -4.42 -3.03 -10.65
N HIS A 157 -4.67 -3.28 -11.93
CA HIS A 157 -5.64 -2.50 -12.70
C HIS A 157 -7.10 -2.77 -12.28
N GLY A 158 -7.88 -1.71 -12.09
CA GLY A 158 -9.32 -1.75 -11.86
C GLY A 158 -9.69 -2.05 -10.41
N LYS A 159 -9.95 -3.33 -10.11
CA LYS A 159 -10.52 -3.78 -8.84
C LYS A 159 -9.79 -5.02 -8.32
N VAL A 160 -9.55 -5.05 -7.02
CA VAL A 160 -9.13 -6.25 -6.29
C VAL A 160 -10.28 -6.75 -5.43
N SER A 161 -10.57 -8.04 -5.58
CA SER A 161 -11.66 -8.69 -4.86
C SER A 161 -11.32 -8.89 -3.38
N ILE A 162 -12.34 -8.77 -2.53
CA ILE A 162 -12.17 -8.82 -1.07
C ILE A 162 -11.83 -10.21 -0.55
N ASP A 163 -12.09 -11.27 -1.33
CA ASP A 163 -11.65 -12.66 -1.04
C ASP A 163 -10.13 -12.80 -0.96
N LYS A 164 -9.37 -11.81 -1.46
CA LYS A 164 -7.91 -11.74 -1.36
C LYS A 164 -7.43 -10.99 -0.11
N LEU A 165 -8.31 -10.33 0.63
CA LEU A 165 -7.97 -9.65 1.88
C LEU A 165 -7.85 -10.68 3.01
N GLU A 166 -6.67 -10.81 3.59
CA GLU A 166 -6.41 -11.80 4.65
C GLU A 166 -6.45 -11.18 6.03
N ILE A 167 -6.05 -9.91 6.14
CA ILE A 167 -5.83 -9.24 7.42
C ILE A 167 -5.98 -7.73 7.32
N ILE A 168 -6.52 -7.13 8.37
CA ILE A 168 -6.53 -5.69 8.61
C ILE A 168 -5.60 -5.41 9.80
N PHE A 169 -4.49 -4.73 9.53
CA PHE A 169 -3.59 -4.25 10.56
C PHE A 169 -4.02 -2.87 11.06
N CYS A 170 -3.98 -2.69 12.37
CA CYS A 170 -4.27 -1.41 13.01
C CYS A 170 -3.26 -1.09 14.11
N GLU A 171 -3.20 0.19 14.47
CA GLU A 171 -2.20 0.71 15.41
C GLU A 171 -2.56 0.43 16.87
N THR A 172 -3.85 0.35 17.20
CA THR A 172 -4.33 0.31 18.60
C THR A 172 -5.41 -0.75 18.82
N GLU A 173 -5.49 -1.25 20.05
CA GLU A 173 -6.54 -2.19 20.44
C GLU A 173 -7.94 -1.56 20.33
N GLN A 174 -8.06 -0.26 20.59
CA GLN A 174 -9.30 0.48 20.41
C GLN A 174 -9.78 0.43 18.96
N THR A 175 -8.87 0.63 17.99
CA THR A 175 -9.17 0.50 16.56
C THR A 175 -9.59 -0.93 16.21
N LYS A 176 -8.88 -1.94 16.71
CA LYS A 176 -9.25 -3.36 16.50
C LYS A 176 -10.66 -3.67 16.99
N GLN A 177 -10.98 -3.28 18.23
CA GLN A 177 -12.29 -3.51 18.82
C GLN A 177 -13.39 -2.76 18.05
N TYR A 178 -13.12 -1.53 17.60
CA TYR A 178 -14.05 -0.81 16.74
C TYR A 178 -14.35 -1.59 15.44
N ILE A 179 -13.31 -2.07 14.74
CA ILE A 179 -13.48 -2.83 13.49
C ILE A 179 -14.31 -4.09 13.73
N ILE A 180 -13.95 -4.90 14.72
CA ILE A 180 -14.64 -6.16 15.01
C ILE A 180 -16.11 -5.95 15.40
N ASN A 181 -16.39 -4.91 16.20
CA ASN A 181 -17.74 -4.70 16.72
C ASN A 181 -18.69 -4.01 15.74
N ASN A 182 -18.16 -3.31 14.73
CA ASN A 182 -18.97 -2.46 13.84
C ASN A 182 -18.94 -2.89 12.37
N LEU A 183 -18.03 -3.78 11.96
CA LEU A 183 -17.87 -4.18 10.57
C LEU A 183 -17.96 -5.71 10.42
N LYS A 184 -18.50 -6.15 9.28
CA LYS A 184 -18.53 -7.58 8.92
C LYS A 184 -17.17 -7.97 8.33
N VAL A 185 -16.34 -8.60 9.15
CA VAL A 185 -14.98 -9.05 8.80
C VAL A 185 -14.87 -10.57 8.77
N ASP A 186 -15.94 -11.25 8.35
CA ASP A 186 -16.01 -12.71 8.32
C ASP A 186 -14.86 -13.31 7.50
N GLY A 187 -14.03 -14.14 8.14
CA GLY A 187 -12.84 -14.74 7.50
C GLY A 187 -11.63 -13.83 7.33
N ILE A 188 -11.70 -12.57 7.78
CA ILE A 188 -10.60 -11.59 7.72
C ILE A 188 -10.06 -11.39 9.14
N ARG A 189 -8.74 -11.55 9.31
CA ARG A 189 -8.10 -11.29 10.61
C ARG A 189 -8.03 -9.79 10.89
N VAL A 190 -8.13 -9.39 12.15
CA VAL A 190 -7.90 -8.02 12.59
C VAL A 190 -6.87 -8.03 13.71
N GLU A 191 -5.70 -7.44 13.47
CA GLU A 191 -4.56 -7.52 14.38
C GLU A 191 -3.99 -6.13 14.70
N VAL A 192 -3.57 -5.98 15.96
CA VAL A 192 -2.79 -4.81 16.37
C VAL A 192 -1.34 -5.07 16.01
N CYS A 193 -0.77 -4.21 15.19
CA CYS A 193 0.60 -4.35 14.69
C CYS A 193 1.36 -3.04 14.88
N SER A 194 1.56 -2.63 16.14
CA SER A 194 2.12 -1.31 16.47
C SER A 194 3.47 -1.03 15.82
N HIS A 195 4.31 -2.05 15.59
CA HIS A 195 5.61 -1.90 14.94
C HIS A 195 5.53 -1.60 13.43
N MET A 196 4.41 -1.87 12.76
CA MET A 196 4.16 -1.48 11.36
C MET A 196 3.91 0.03 11.22
N PHE A 197 3.45 0.68 12.29
CA PHE A 197 3.14 2.10 12.34
C PHE A 197 4.32 2.89 12.93
N PHE A 198 4.27 4.23 12.83
CA PHE A 198 5.22 5.17 13.43
C PHE A 198 4.72 5.71 14.77
#